data_AF-A0A956SJB4-F1
#
_entry.id   AF-A0A956SJB4-F1
#
_cell.length_a   1.000
_cell.length_b   1.000
_cell.length_c   1.000
_cell.angle_alpha   90.00
_cell.angle_beta   90.00
_cell.angle_gamma   90.00
#
_symmetry.space_group_name_H-M   'P 1'
#
loop_
_entity.id
_entity.type
_entity.pdbx_description
1 polymer ?
#
loop_
_entity_poly.entity_id
_entity_poly.type
_entity_poly.pdbx_seq_one_letter_code
_entity_poly.pdbx_strand_id
1 'polypeptide(L)'
;VNSAISTLQPTSPSPIQTPTENPVVKEPGNKGKKGILIVVILVVIAALAVAGYLFYQNTQRSAVQINSFEACMTAAGSRIQESYPKICVAKDGQQFTQEIIEPQESQDFTDQTETWQLYTNQEFQFSFKYPADWFTSTSGDGTILFDDTVIDGQNIVEPDQVAITVEVITNPKLIAAYEADLSNSQTKRVINGIEFILTQPKFSGEGQPPKQVSFAETKHNGNLIRFGLSDAVHQDTFNQILSTFEFIEN
;
A
#
# COMPACT_ATOMS: atom_id res chain seq x y z
N VAL A 1 -33.40 13.56 33.47
CA VAL A 1 -34.77 13.02 33.35
C VAL A 1 -34.71 11.79 32.48
N ASN A 2 -35.12 10.64 33.03
CA ASN A 2 -35.37 9.33 32.41
C ASN A 2 -34.17 8.60 31.77
N SER A 3 -33.62 7.49 32.31
CA SER A 3 -34.18 6.14 32.60
C SER A 3 -34.34 5.26 31.36
N ALA A 4 -33.55 4.18 31.28
CA ALA A 4 -33.88 2.84 30.76
C ALA A 4 -32.59 1.97 30.80
N ILE A 5 -32.34 1.14 31.81
CA ILE A 5 -32.88 -0.23 32.04
C ILE A 5 -32.63 -1.13 30.82
N SER A 6 -31.57 -1.94 30.87
CA SER A 6 -31.35 -3.08 29.97
C SER A 6 -31.66 -4.37 30.72
N THR A 7 -32.69 -5.05 30.23
CA THR A 7 -33.34 -6.23 30.76
C THR A 7 -32.55 -7.51 30.46
N LEU A 8 -32.21 -8.26 31.50
CA LEU A 8 -31.79 -9.66 31.43
C LEU A 8 -33.00 -10.55 31.14
N GLN A 9 -32.86 -11.49 30.20
CA GLN A 9 -33.85 -12.52 29.91
C GLN A 9 -33.15 -13.86 29.57
N PRO A 10 -33.86 -15.00 29.65
CA PRO A 10 -33.60 -16.00 30.69
C PRO A 10 -33.00 -17.30 30.16
N THR A 11 -32.35 -18.02 31.07
CA THR A 11 -31.88 -19.39 30.89
C THR A 11 -33.04 -20.35 30.64
N SER A 12 -32.95 -21.11 29.55
CA SER A 12 -33.88 -22.19 29.21
C SER A 12 -33.54 -23.45 30.01
N PRO A 13 -34.49 -24.07 30.74
CA PRO A 13 -34.25 -25.32 31.45
C PRO A 13 -34.25 -26.52 30.49
N SER A 14 -33.16 -27.28 30.52
CA SER A 14 -33.07 -28.57 29.83
C SER A 14 -34.03 -29.61 30.43
N PRO A 15 -34.60 -30.51 29.61
CA PRO A 15 -35.61 -31.46 30.04
C PRO A 15 -35.04 -32.57 30.93
N ILE A 16 -35.84 -32.90 31.94
CA ILE A 16 -35.71 -34.04 32.85
C ILE A 16 -35.75 -35.34 32.04
N GLN A 17 -34.67 -36.14 32.12
CA GLN A 17 -34.65 -37.49 31.59
C GLN A 17 -35.11 -38.48 32.66
N THR A 18 -36.09 -39.31 32.29
CA THR A 18 -36.71 -40.38 33.06
C THR A 18 -35.70 -41.49 33.40
N PRO A 19 -35.77 -42.14 34.59
CA PRO A 19 -34.91 -43.27 34.91
C PRO A 19 -35.30 -44.45 34.01
N THR A 20 -34.43 -44.78 33.06
CA THR A 20 -34.59 -45.98 32.24
C THR A 20 -34.11 -47.18 33.05
N GLU A 21 -35.06 -48.08 33.31
CA GLU A 21 -34.93 -49.37 33.97
C GLU A 21 -33.82 -50.21 33.32
N ASN A 22 -32.83 -50.61 34.12
CA ASN A 22 -31.71 -51.44 33.69
C ASN A 22 -32.22 -52.87 33.39
N PRO A 23 -32.11 -53.38 32.15
CA PRO A 23 -32.20 -54.80 31.93
C PRO A 23 -30.95 -55.47 32.53
N VAL A 24 -31.18 -56.50 33.33
CA VAL A 24 -30.14 -57.41 33.84
C VAL A 24 -29.44 -58.07 32.66
N VAL A 25 -28.27 -57.51 32.29
CA VAL A 25 -27.40 -58.04 31.26
C VAL A 25 -26.69 -59.28 31.80
N LYS A 26 -26.96 -60.43 31.17
CA LYS A 26 -26.22 -61.68 31.38
C LYS A 26 -24.77 -61.46 30.94
N GLU A 27 -23.81 -61.76 31.82
CA GLU A 27 -22.37 -61.73 31.52
C GLU A 27 -22.07 -62.61 30.29
N PRO A 28 -21.55 -62.03 29.19
CA PRO A 28 -21.04 -62.82 28.08
C PRO A 28 -19.69 -63.45 28.48
N GLY A 29 -19.64 -64.78 28.37
CA GLY A 29 -18.46 -65.58 28.60
C GLY A 29 -17.22 -65.00 27.91
N ASN A 30 -16.23 -64.69 28.73
CA ASN A 30 -14.94 -64.10 28.38
C ASN A 30 -14.07 -65.07 27.53
N LYS A 31 -14.42 -65.23 26.25
CA LYS A 31 -13.61 -65.90 25.23
C LYS A 31 -13.53 -65.02 23.99
N GLY A 32 -12.96 -63.82 24.15
CA GLY A 32 -12.80 -62.85 23.06
C GLY A 32 -11.90 -61.65 23.34
N LYS A 33 -11.37 -61.48 24.56
CA LYS A 33 -10.58 -60.30 24.95
C LYS A 33 -9.23 -60.15 24.24
N LYS A 34 -8.71 -61.22 23.62
CA LYS A 34 -7.46 -61.14 22.83
C LYS A 34 -7.67 -60.40 21.50
N GLY A 35 -8.86 -60.47 20.89
CA GLY A 35 -9.15 -59.77 19.64
C GLY A 35 -9.33 -58.25 19.83
N ILE A 36 -10.04 -57.86 20.89
CA ILE A 36 -10.31 -56.44 21.19
C ILE A 36 -9.02 -55.68 21.50
N LEU A 37 -8.07 -56.30 22.23
CA LEU A 37 -6.78 -55.69 22.55
C LEU A 37 -5.99 -55.32 21.28
N ILE A 38 -5.99 -56.19 20.27
CA ILE A 38 -5.26 -55.97 19.00
C ILE A 38 -5.86 -54.79 18.24
N VAL A 39 -7.19 -54.68 18.18
CA VAL A 39 -7.88 -53.57 17.50
C VAL A 39 -7.56 -52.24 18.17
N VAL A 40 -7.56 -52.18 19.50
CA VAL A 40 -7.21 -50.94 20.24
C VAL A 40 -5.78 -50.51 19.95
N ILE A 41 -4.82 -51.46 19.92
CA ILE A 41 -3.42 -51.16 19.60
C ILE A 41 -3.28 -50.59 18.18
N LEU A 42 -3.98 -51.17 17.19
CA LEU A 42 -3.94 -50.67 15.81
C LEU A 42 -4.50 -49.24 15.67
N VAL A 43 -5.59 -48.93 16.39
CA VAL A 43 -6.17 -47.57 16.39
C VAL A 43 -5.21 -46.55 17.01
N VAL A 44 -4.53 -46.90 18.10
CA VAL A 44 -3.53 -46.01 18.73
C VAL A 44 -2.34 -45.78 17.80
N ILE A 45 -1.84 -46.81 17.12
CA ILE A 45 -0.75 -46.68 16.13
C ILE A 45 -1.16 -45.76 14.97
N ALA A 46 -2.38 -45.94 14.44
CA ALA A 46 -2.90 -45.09 13.37
C ALA A 46 -3.02 -43.62 13.82
N ALA A 47 -3.51 -43.36 15.03
CA ALA A 47 -3.61 -42.01 15.58
C ALA A 47 -2.24 -41.34 15.76
N LEU A 48 -1.23 -42.08 16.25
CA LEU A 48 0.14 -41.57 16.38
C LEU A 48 0.79 -41.29 15.02
N ALA A 49 0.53 -42.12 14.00
CA ALA A 49 1.02 -41.89 12.64
C ALA A 49 0.43 -40.61 12.04
N VAL A 50 -0.89 -40.38 12.22
CA VAL A 50 -1.56 -39.15 11.76
C VAL A 50 -1.02 -37.92 12.50
N ALA A 51 -0.89 -37.99 13.83
CA ALA A 51 -0.35 -36.88 14.61
C ALA A 51 1.10 -36.55 14.23
N GLY A 52 1.94 -37.56 14.02
CA GLY A 52 3.31 -37.40 13.54
C GLY A 52 3.38 -36.77 12.14
N TYR A 53 2.49 -37.20 11.23
CA TYR A 53 2.40 -36.62 9.88
C TYR A 53 1.95 -35.16 9.91
N LEU A 54 0.94 -34.80 10.73
CA LEU A 54 0.48 -33.42 10.88
C LEU A 54 1.55 -32.53 11.51
N PHE A 55 2.28 -33.02 12.53
CA PHE A 55 3.40 -32.30 13.13
C PHE A 55 4.51 -32.04 12.11
N TYR A 56 4.89 -33.07 11.33
CA TYR A 56 5.89 -32.93 10.27
C TYR A 56 5.48 -31.91 9.20
N GLN A 57 4.20 -31.92 8.78
CA GLN A 57 3.68 -30.95 7.81
C GLN A 57 3.68 -29.52 8.37
N ASN A 58 3.41 -29.36 9.67
CA ASN A 58 3.42 -28.05 10.32
C ASN A 58 4.86 -27.50 10.45
N THR A 59 5.84 -28.34 10.80
CA THR A 59 7.24 -27.92 10.91
C THR A 59 7.86 -27.52 9.56
N GLN A 60 7.42 -28.12 8.46
CA GLN A 60 7.89 -27.77 7.10
C GLN A 60 7.32 -26.45 6.57
N ARG A 61 6.30 -25.84 7.21
CA ARG A 61 5.67 -24.59 6.73
C ARG A 61 6.34 -23.29 7.20
N SER A 62 7.37 -23.35 8.03
CA SER A 62 8.03 -22.16 8.58
C SER A 62 9.31 -21.74 7.86
N ALA A 63 9.61 -22.29 6.67
CA ALA A 63 10.61 -21.68 5.81
C ALA A 63 10.08 -20.32 5.35
N VAL A 64 10.55 -19.24 5.99
CA VAL A 64 10.24 -17.86 5.61
C VAL A 64 10.54 -17.73 4.12
N GLN A 65 9.50 -17.55 3.30
CA GLN A 65 9.67 -17.33 1.88
C GLN A 65 10.25 -15.94 1.70
N ILE A 66 11.52 -15.88 1.30
CA ILE A 66 12.20 -14.64 0.95
C ILE A 66 11.89 -14.39 -0.52
N ASN A 67 11.09 -13.37 -0.82
CA ASN A 67 10.65 -13.06 -2.19
C ASN A 67 11.02 -11.64 -2.64
N SER A 68 11.78 -10.90 -1.83
CA SER A 68 12.26 -9.56 -2.17
C SER A 68 13.65 -9.30 -1.59
N PHE A 69 14.31 -8.26 -2.10
CA PHE A 69 15.60 -7.81 -1.58
C PHE A 69 15.50 -7.39 -0.11
N GLU A 70 14.44 -6.69 0.28
CA GLU A 70 14.15 -6.23 1.64
C GLU A 70 13.91 -7.40 2.60
N ALA A 71 13.16 -8.41 2.14
CA ALA A 71 12.96 -9.65 2.89
C ALA A 71 14.30 -10.40 3.07
N CYS A 72 15.17 -10.38 2.07
CA CYS A 72 16.49 -11.00 2.15
C CYS A 72 17.39 -10.30 3.17
N MET A 73 17.40 -8.96 3.19
CA MET A 73 18.20 -8.17 4.12
C MET A 73 17.84 -8.40 5.59
N THR A 74 16.58 -8.73 5.87
CA THR A 74 16.07 -8.96 7.23
C THR A 74 16.16 -10.43 7.66
N ALA A 75 16.38 -11.36 6.72
CA ALA A 75 16.48 -12.77 7.02
C ALA A 75 17.81 -13.16 7.69
N ALA A 76 17.71 -13.97 8.76
CA ALA A 76 18.87 -14.40 9.52
C ALA A 76 19.82 -15.29 8.69
N GLY A 77 21.07 -14.85 8.56
CA GLY A 77 22.12 -15.57 7.83
C GLY A 77 22.28 -15.18 6.37
N SER A 78 21.51 -14.20 5.87
CA SER A 78 21.74 -13.57 4.58
C SER A 78 23.05 -12.78 4.56
N ARG A 79 23.63 -12.58 3.37
CA ARG A 79 24.83 -11.76 3.15
C ARG A 79 24.57 -10.75 2.05
N ILE A 80 24.91 -9.49 2.30
CA ILE A 80 24.86 -8.44 1.28
C ILE A 80 26.23 -8.38 0.59
N GLN A 81 26.24 -8.36 -0.73
CA GLN A 81 27.41 -8.13 -1.57
C GLN A 81 27.47 -6.65 -1.95
N GLU A 82 28.65 -6.05 -1.78
CA GLU A 82 28.92 -4.64 -2.09
C GLU A 82 29.22 -4.41 -3.58
N SER A 83 28.49 -5.09 -4.46
CA SER A 83 28.48 -4.77 -5.89
C SER A 83 27.47 -3.66 -6.18
N TYR A 84 27.55 -3.06 -7.37
CA TYR A 84 26.48 -2.26 -7.94
C TYR A 84 25.89 -2.98 -9.16
N PRO A 85 24.59 -3.34 -9.15
CA PRO A 85 23.63 -3.23 -8.03
C PRO A 85 24.02 -4.02 -6.79
N LYS A 86 23.45 -3.63 -5.64
CA LYS A 86 23.54 -4.41 -4.40
C LYS A 86 22.86 -5.75 -4.60
N ILE A 87 23.49 -6.82 -4.14
CA ILE A 87 22.94 -8.18 -4.20
C ILE A 87 22.84 -8.72 -2.78
N CYS A 88 21.68 -9.25 -2.39
CA CYS A 88 21.49 -9.96 -1.14
C CYS A 88 21.40 -11.46 -1.43
N VAL A 89 22.24 -12.25 -0.78
CA VAL A 89 22.26 -13.72 -0.91
C VAL A 89 21.67 -14.33 0.35
N ALA A 90 20.53 -15.02 0.20
CA ALA A 90 19.86 -15.72 1.28
C ALA A 90 20.64 -16.97 1.71
N LYS A 91 20.29 -17.51 2.89
CA LYS A 91 20.96 -18.69 3.47
C LYS A 91 20.90 -19.94 2.59
N ASP A 92 19.86 -20.07 1.75
CA ASP A 92 19.69 -21.16 0.79
C ASP A 92 20.44 -20.92 -0.54
N GLY A 93 21.12 -19.78 -0.68
CA GLY A 93 21.88 -19.39 -1.86
C GLY A 93 21.08 -18.60 -2.90
N GLN A 94 19.79 -18.34 -2.69
CA GLN A 94 19.01 -17.47 -3.58
C GLN A 94 19.54 -16.05 -3.54
N GLN A 95 19.57 -15.39 -4.70
CA GLN A 95 20.08 -14.03 -4.84
C GLN A 95 18.93 -13.09 -5.20
N PHE A 96 18.87 -11.96 -4.50
CA PHE A 96 17.95 -10.87 -4.76
C PHE A 96 18.79 -9.67 -5.11
N THR A 97 18.55 -9.09 -6.28
CA THR A 97 19.26 -7.89 -6.72
C THR A 97 18.39 -6.69 -6.38
N GLN A 98 18.98 -5.63 -5.82
CA GLN A 98 18.27 -4.38 -5.66
C GLN A 98 17.81 -3.90 -7.04
N GLU A 99 16.51 -3.71 -7.23
CA GLU A 99 15.98 -3.12 -8.44
C GLU A 99 16.56 -1.70 -8.54
N ILE A 100 17.55 -1.54 -9.43
CA ILE A 100 17.95 -0.22 -9.86
C ILE A 100 16.80 0.21 -10.75
N ILE A 101 15.92 1.06 -10.20
CA ILE A 101 15.09 1.91 -11.04
C ILE A 101 16.11 2.83 -11.71
N GLU A 102 16.73 2.34 -12.79
CA GLU A 102 17.46 3.20 -13.71
C GLU A 102 16.45 4.30 -14.04
N PRO A 103 16.83 5.59 -13.91
CA PRO A 103 16.00 6.64 -14.48
C PRO A 103 15.84 6.20 -15.93
N GLN A 104 14.65 5.72 -16.30
CA GLN A 104 14.42 5.36 -17.69
C GLN A 104 14.78 6.64 -18.43
N GLU A 105 15.89 6.58 -19.17
CA GLU A 105 16.30 7.66 -20.06
C GLU A 105 15.02 8.05 -20.77
N SER A 106 14.61 9.28 -20.52
CA SER A 106 13.39 9.91 -20.99
C SER A 106 13.11 9.41 -22.40
N GLN A 107 12.23 8.41 -22.54
CA GLN A 107 11.84 7.89 -23.83
C GLN A 107 11.12 9.03 -24.54
N ASP A 108 11.82 9.77 -25.41
CA ASP A 108 11.32 10.67 -26.45
C ASP A 108 10.00 11.42 -26.14
N PHE A 109 9.79 11.86 -24.89
CA PHE A 109 8.63 12.69 -24.51
C PHE A 109 8.73 14.10 -25.09
N THR A 110 9.88 14.44 -25.67
CA THR A 110 10.19 15.77 -26.19
C THR A 110 9.29 16.17 -27.35
N ASP A 111 8.80 15.21 -28.15
CA ASP A 111 7.94 15.50 -29.31
C ASP A 111 6.47 15.79 -28.89
N GLN A 112 5.98 15.14 -27.83
CA GLN A 112 4.57 15.30 -27.42
C GLN A 112 4.28 16.65 -26.72
N THR A 113 5.32 17.35 -26.26
CA THR A 113 5.19 18.62 -25.53
C THR A 113 5.61 19.85 -26.35
N GLU A 114 5.72 19.72 -27.68
CA GLU A 114 6.06 20.84 -28.56
C GLU A 114 5.00 21.94 -28.56
N THR A 115 3.73 21.56 -28.51
CA THR A 115 2.58 22.50 -28.53
C THR A 115 2.17 22.98 -27.15
N TRP A 116 2.80 22.48 -26.09
CA TRP A 116 2.43 22.78 -24.71
C TRP A 116 2.79 24.22 -24.33
N GLN A 117 2.02 24.79 -23.40
CA GLN A 117 2.29 26.08 -22.82
C GLN A 117 3.34 25.96 -21.70
N LEU A 118 4.13 27.02 -21.51
CA LEU A 118 5.14 27.11 -20.44
C LEU A 118 4.58 27.89 -19.26
N TYR A 119 4.44 27.24 -18.11
CA TYR A 119 4.23 27.92 -16.84
C TYR A 119 5.58 28.33 -16.25
N THR A 120 5.65 29.55 -15.71
CA THR A 120 6.87 30.06 -15.07
C THR A 120 6.49 30.79 -13.79
N ASN A 121 7.09 30.37 -12.68
CA ASN A 121 7.00 31.07 -11.41
C ASN A 121 8.34 31.73 -11.09
N GLN A 122 8.45 33.03 -11.35
CA GLN A 122 9.68 33.79 -11.14
C GLN A 122 10.02 33.97 -9.65
N GLU A 123 9.01 34.03 -8.78
CA GLU A 123 9.22 34.20 -7.33
C GLU A 123 9.92 32.98 -6.73
N PHE A 124 9.52 31.78 -7.17
CA PHE A 124 10.04 30.51 -6.66
C PHE A 124 11.02 29.80 -7.61
N GLN A 125 11.38 30.45 -8.72
CA GLN A 125 12.44 30.03 -9.66
C GLN A 125 12.24 28.63 -10.24
N PHE A 126 11.06 28.35 -10.77
CA PHE A 126 10.81 27.11 -11.49
C PHE A 126 9.90 27.34 -12.71
N SER A 127 10.01 26.41 -13.67
CA SER A 127 9.15 26.33 -14.85
C SER A 127 8.78 24.88 -15.16
N PHE A 128 7.66 24.70 -15.85
CA PHE A 128 7.26 23.43 -16.44
C PHE A 128 6.29 23.67 -17.59
N LYS A 129 6.13 22.71 -18.49
CA LYS A 129 5.14 22.76 -19.56
C LYS A 129 3.85 22.06 -19.16
N TYR A 130 2.72 22.48 -19.73
CA TYR A 130 1.40 21.84 -19.57
C TYR A 130 0.59 21.92 -20.89
N PRO A 131 -0.42 21.07 -21.10
CA PRO A 131 -1.20 21.07 -22.34
C PRO A 131 -1.83 22.43 -22.65
N ALA A 132 -1.79 22.85 -23.92
CA ALA A 132 -2.17 24.21 -24.32
C ALA A 132 -3.68 24.48 -24.31
N ASP A 133 -4.50 23.43 -24.28
CA ASP A 133 -5.95 23.49 -24.17
C ASP A 133 -6.43 23.52 -22.71
N TRP A 134 -5.53 23.37 -21.74
CA TRP A 134 -5.87 23.44 -20.33
C TRP A 134 -6.05 24.87 -19.83
N PHE A 135 -6.97 25.03 -18.91
CA PHE A 135 -7.24 26.26 -18.18
C PHE A 135 -6.41 26.31 -16.91
N THR A 136 -5.95 27.53 -16.59
CA THR A 136 -5.23 27.80 -15.34
C THR A 136 -6.02 28.74 -14.47
N SER A 137 -6.13 28.46 -13.17
CA SER A 137 -6.71 29.39 -12.19
C SER A 137 -5.91 29.37 -10.90
N THR A 138 -6.06 30.41 -10.07
CA THR A 138 -5.40 30.52 -8.77
C THR A 138 -6.45 30.58 -7.68
N SER A 139 -6.37 29.68 -6.71
CA SER A 139 -7.22 29.70 -5.52
C SER A 139 -6.78 30.78 -4.54
N GLY A 140 -7.65 31.09 -3.56
CA GLY A 140 -7.37 32.14 -2.57
C GLY A 140 -6.19 31.85 -1.63
N ASP A 141 -5.73 30.60 -1.56
CA ASP A 141 -4.54 30.19 -0.81
C ASP A 141 -3.24 30.20 -1.65
N GLY A 142 -3.32 30.57 -2.93
CA GLY A 142 -2.18 30.62 -3.84
C GLY A 142 -1.90 29.33 -4.61
N THR A 143 -2.69 28.26 -4.41
CA THR A 143 -2.58 27.05 -5.22
C THR A 143 -2.97 27.33 -6.67
N ILE A 144 -2.15 26.86 -7.61
CA ILE A 144 -2.45 26.95 -9.04
C ILE A 144 -3.15 25.67 -9.47
N LEU A 145 -4.30 25.82 -10.13
CA LEU A 145 -5.14 24.74 -10.61
C LEU A 145 -5.01 24.67 -12.14
N PHE A 146 -4.81 23.47 -12.66
CA PHE A 146 -4.67 23.15 -14.08
C PHE A 146 -5.72 22.09 -14.44
N ASP A 147 -6.54 22.37 -15.45
CA ASP A 147 -7.73 21.58 -15.75
C ASP A 147 -8.05 21.59 -17.26
N ASP A 148 -8.52 20.47 -17.81
CA ASP A 148 -8.91 20.33 -19.21
C ASP A 148 -10.41 20.64 -19.45
N THR A 149 -11.18 20.83 -18.38
CA THR A 149 -12.60 21.10 -18.46
C THR A 149 -12.90 22.57 -18.73
N VAL A 150 -13.76 22.82 -19.72
CA VAL A 150 -14.23 24.18 -20.06
C VAL A 150 -15.15 24.67 -18.93
N ILE A 151 -14.71 25.70 -18.21
CA ILE A 151 -15.55 26.42 -17.24
C ILE A 151 -16.59 27.23 -18.04
N ASP A 152 -17.73 26.62 -18.34
CA ASP A 152 -18.85 27.34 -18.96
C ASP A 152 -19.56 28.22 -17.90
N GLY A 153 -19.06 29.45 -17.80
CA GLY A 153 -19.81 30.62 -17.37
C GLY A 153 -20.05 30.80 -15.88
N GLN A 154 -20.53 29.82 -15.10
CA GLN A 154 -20.97 30.07 -13.72
C GLN A 154 -20.93 28.89 -12.74
N ASN A 155 -20.60 27.67 -13.17
CA ASN A 155 -20.50 26.54 -12.24
C ASN A 155 -19.03 26.27 -11.95
N ILE A 156 -18.64 26.53 -10.71
CA ILE A 156 -17.37 26.09 -10.16
C ILE A 156 -17.38 24.57 -10.28
N VAL A 157 -16.58 24.06 -11.20
CA VAL A 157 -16.26 22.64 -11.33
C VAL A 157 -15.95 22.13 -9.92
N GLU A 158 -16.62 21.07 -9.49
CA GLU A 158 -16.35 20.49 -8.18
C GLU A 158 -14.84 20.23 -8.08
N PRO A 159 -14.18 20.55 -6.94
CA PRO A 159 -12.73 20.38 -6.79
C PRO A 159 -12.25 18.95 -7.04
N ASP A 160 -13.18 18.00 -7.08
CA ASP A 160 -13.00 16.61 -7.48
C ASP A 160 -12.68 16.39 -8.96
N GLN A 161 -12.70 17.42 -9.81
CA GLN A 161 -12.39 17.32 -11.24
C GLN A 161 -11.09 18.04 -11.64
N VAL A 162 -10.41 18.72 -10.72
CA VAL A 162 -9.16 19.42 -11.06
C VAL A 162 -8.08 18.42 -11.40
N ALA A 163 -7.64 18.39 -12.65
CA ALA A 163 -6.63 17.44 -13.11
C ALA A 163 -5.34 17.56 -12.28
N ILE A 164 -4.76 18.77 -12.20
CA ILE A 164 -3.45 18.98 -11.54
C ILE A 164 -3.46 20.25 -10.69
N THR A 165 -2.88 20.15 -9.50
CA THR A 165 -2.63 21.31 -8.62
C THR A 165 -1.13 21.51 -8.42
N VAL A 166 -0.71 22.76 -8.29
CA VAL A 166 0.66 23.14 -7.94
C VAL A 166 0.62 24.10 -6.76
N GLU A 167 1.22 23.68 -5.66
CA GLU A 167 1.31 24.42 -4.40
C GLU A 167 2.79 24.68 -4.05
N VAL A 168 3.09 25.89 -3.56
CA VAL A 168 4.39 26.21 -2.98
C VAL A 168 4.25 26.48 -1.50
N ILE A 169 4.84 25.62 -0.68
CA ILE A 169 4.77 25.70 0.77
C ILE A 169 6.07 26.34 1.27
N THR A 170 5.95 27.51 1.86
CA THR A 170 7.08 28.31 2.39
C THR A 170 7.18 28.26 3.92
N ASN A 171 6.11 27.82 4.60
CA ASN A 171 6.09 27.76 6.06
C ASN A 171 6.86 26.53 6.57
N PRO A 172 7.97 26.71 7.32
CA PRO A 172 8.81 25.61 7.76
C PRO A 172 8.10 24.62 8.68
N LYS A 173 7.07 25.06 9.42
CA LYS A 173 6.26 24.15 10.25
C LYS A 173 5.39 23.24 9.41
N LEU A 174 4.84 23.73 8.30
CA LEU A 174 4.05 22.92 7.38
C LEU A 174 4.95 21.95 6.61
N ILE A 175 6.11 22.42 6.13
CA ILE A 175 7.12 21.56 5.50
C ILE A 175 7.50 20.39 6.41
N ALA A 176 7.83 20.67 7.68
CA ALA A 176 8.18 19.61 8.63
C ALA A 176 7.02 18.65 8.92
N ALA A 177 5.77 19.14 8.93
CA ALA A 177 4.59 18.30 9.10
C ALA A 177 4.38 17.35 7.91
N TYR A 178 4.52 17.85 6.68
CA TYR A 178 4.46 17.03 5.47
C TYR A 178 5.57 15.96 5.49
N GLU A 179 6.81 16.34 5.78
CA GLU A 179 7.94 15.39 5.86
C GLU A 179 7.72 14.26 6.87
N ALA A 180 7.08 14.56 8.00
CA ALA A 180 6.77 13.55 9.01
C ALA A 180 5.69 12.56 8.52
N ASP A 181 4.64 13.06 7.87
CA ASP A 181 3.52 12.25 7.37
C ASP A 181 3.92 11.33 6.23
N LEU A 182 4.83 11.79 5.37
CA LEU A 182 5.30 11.05 4.21
C LEU A 182 6.04 9.74 4.58
N SER A 183 6.52 9.56 5.81
CA SER A 183 7.44 8.46 6.20
C SER A 183 7.00 7.02 5.89
N ASN A 184 5.71 6.78 5.60
CA ASN A 184 5.15 5.42 5.47
C ASN A 184 4.84 4.95 4.04
N SER A 185 4.96 5.79 2.99
CA SER A 185 4.57 5.38 1.61
C SER A 185 5.25 6.17 0.48
N GLN A 186 6.53 6.51 0.63
CA GLN A 186 7.27 7.27 -0.39
C GLN A 186 7.99 6.36 -1.39
N THR A 187 7.94 6.75 -2.65
CA THR A 187 8.93 6.32 -3.65
C THR A 187 9.73 7.52 -4.11
N LYS A 188 11.05 7.50 -3.90
CA LYS A 188 11.94 8.50 -4.49
C LYS A 188 12.14 8.20 -5.97
N ARG A 189 11.98 9.21 -6.82
CA ARG A 189 12.30 9.12 -8.25
C ARG A 189 13.10 10.34 -8.68
N VAL A 190 14.07 10.12 -9.57
CA VAL A 190 14.79 11.21 -10.23
C VAL A 190 14.17 11.38 -11.61
N ILE A 191 13.57 12.54 -11.86
CA ILE A 191 12.94 12.90 -13.14
C ILE A 191 13.66 14.13 -13.66
N ASN A 192 14.23 14.06 -14.86
CA ASN A 192 15.02 15.15 -15.46
C ASN A 192 16.11 15.71 -14.53
N GLY A 193 16.81 14.83 -13.79
CA GLY A 193 17.86 15.22 -12.84
C GLY A 193 17.36 15.81 -11.51
N ILE A 194 16.04 15.92 -11.33
CA ILE A 194 15.41 16.47 -10.12
C ILE A 194 14.86 15.33 -9.27
N GLU A 195 15.22 15.30 -7.97
CA GLU A 195 14.66 14.33 -7.03
C GLU A 195 13.23 14.74 -6.67
N PHE A 196 12.28 13.85 -6.96
CA PHE A 196 10.90 13.90 -6.52
C PHE A 196 10.61 12.81 -5.51
N ILE A 197 9.85 13.17 -4.49
CA ILE A 197 9.20 12.25 -3.58
C ILE A 197 7.78 12.02 -4.09
N LEU A 198 7.48 10.78 -4.48
CA LEU A 198 6.15 10.39 -4.95
C LEU A 198 5.36 9.70 -3.85
N THR A 199 4.13 10.14 -3.64
CA THR A 199 3.23 9.60 -2.61
C THR A 199 1.84 9.35 -3.17
N GLN A 200 1.27 8.20 -2.85
CA GLN A 200 -0.11 7.83 -3.20
C GLN A 200 -0.87 7.47 -1.93
N PRO A 201 -1.38 8.46 -1.17
CA PRO A 201 -2.16 8.17 0.00
C PRO A 201 -3.39 7.33 -0.36
N LYS A 202 -3.58 6.25 0.40
CA LYS A 202 -4.79 5.42 0.28
C LYS A 202 -5.90 6.10 1.10
N PHE A 203 -6.69 6.94 0.45
CA PHE A 203 -7.91 7.46 1.06
C PHE A 203 -9.01 6.40 1.01
N SER A 204 -9.21 5.67 2.10
CA SER A 204 -10.35 4.76 2.28
C SER A 204 -11.40 5.42 3.18
N GLY A 205 -12.27 6.23 2.59
CA GLY A 205 -13.51 6.65 3.26
C GLY A 205 -14.50 5.49 3.32
N GLU A 206 -15.22 5.34 4.43
CA GLU A 206 -16.24 4.30 4.57
C GLU A 206 -17.36 4.54 3.54
N GLY A 207 -17.48 3.63 2.56
CA GLY A 207 -18.53 3.66 1.54
C GLY A 207 -18.24 4.48 0.27
N GLN A 208 -17.03 5.06 0.12
CA GLN A 208 -16.61 5.68 -1.14
C GLN A 208 -15.54 4.84 -1.83
N PRO A 209 -15.54 4.75 -3.18
CA PRO A 209 -14.43 4.15 -3.90
C PRO A 209 -13.15 4.94 -3.55
N PRO A 210 -12.00 4.26 -3.39
CA PRO A 210 -10.76 4.93 -3.06
C PRO A 210 -10.42 5.93 -4.17
N LYS A 211 -10.38 7.22 -3.82
CA LYS A 211 -9.86 8.26 -4.72
C LYS A 211 -8.33 8.09 -4.77
N GLN A 212 -7.80 7.90 -5.98
CA GLN A 212 -6.36 7.85 -6.19
C GLN A 212 -5.86 9.27 -6.36
N VAL A 213 -5.25 9.81 -5.31
CA VAL A 213 -4.53 11.07 -5.40
C VAL A 213 -3.05 10.75 -5.43
N SER A 214 -2.34 11.27 -6.41
CA SER A 214 -0.88 11.16 -6.48
C SER A 214 -0.27 12.52 -6.16
N PHE A 215 0.81 12.52 -5.39
CA PHE A 215 1.60 13.71 -5.12
C PHE A 215 3.03 13.52 -5.62
N ALA A 216 3.61 14.57 -6.20
CA ALA A 216 5.02 14.66 -6.50
C ALA A 216 5.61 15.92 -5.87
N GLU A 217 6.62 15.74 -5.04
CA GLU A 217 7.15 16.80 -4.18
C GLU A 217 8.65 16.95 -4.39
N THR A 218 9.11 18.19 -4.52
CA THR A 218 10.54 18.51 -4.59
C THR A 218 10.85 19.78 -3.81
N LYS A 219 12.12 19.99 -3.45
CA LYS A 219 12.56 21.15 -2.67
C LYS A 219 13.48 22.04 -3.44
N HIS A 220 13.30 23.35 -3.29
CA HIS A 220 14.16 24.36 -3.88
C HIS A 220 14.25 25.59 -2.98
N ASN A 221 15.47 26.04 -2.69
CA ASN A 221 15.73 27.22 -1.84
C ASN A 221 14.99 27.21 -0.49
N GLY A 222 14.79 26.02 0.10
CA GLY A 222 14.09 25.85 1.38
C GLY A 222 12.57 25.80 1.30
N ASN A 223 11.98 25.96 0.11
CA ASN A 223 10.54 25.80 -0.15
C ASN A 223 10.24 24.38 -0.63
N LEU A 224 9.03 23.91 -0.34
CA LEU A 224 8.50 22.65 -0.88
C LEU A 224 7.54 22.97 -2.02
N ILE A 225 7.81 22.42 -3.20
CA ILE A 225 6.95 22.51 -4.38
C ILE A 225 6.23 21.19 -4.50
N ARG A 226 4.90 21.24 -4.54
CA ARG A 226 4.03 20.07 -4.50
C ARG A 226 3.09 20.08 -5.68
N PHE A 227 3.17 19.02 -6.47
CA PHE A 227 2.23 18.72 -7.55
C PHE A 227 1.22 17.70 -7.03
N GLY A 228 -0.08 18.01 -7.13
CA GLY A 228 -1.17 17.08 -6.84
C GLY A 228 -1.86 16.65 -8.13
N LEU A 229 -2.23 15.37 -8.21
CA LEU A 229 -3.03 14.77 -9.27
C LEU A 229 -4.26 14.15 -8.62
N SER A 230 -5.46 14.59 -9.00
CA SER A 230 -6.71 14.18 -8.35
C SER A 230 -7.30 12.87 -8.88
N ASP A 231 -6.93 12.47 -10.09
CA ASP A 231 -7.48 11.31 -10.78
C ASP A 231 -6.41 10.49 -11.53
N ALA A 232 -6.74 9.24 -11.85
CA ALA A 232 -5.84 8.36 -12.57
C ALA A 232 -5.85 8.57 -14.10
N VAL A 233 -6.83 9.31 -14.63
CA VAL A 233 -6.99 9.55 -16.09
C VAL A 233 -5.86 10.45 -16.58
N HIS A 234 -5.45 11.42 -15.77
CA HIS A 234 -4.39 12.37 -16.09
C HIS A 234 -2.98 11.90 -15.66
N GLN A 235 -2.81 10.64 -15.26
CA GLN A 235 -1.53 10.15 -14.72
C GLN A 235 -0.37 10.24 -15.73
N ASP A 236 -0.61 9.99 -17.01
CA ASP A 236 0.43 10.10 -18.04
C ASP A 236 0.80 11.56 -18.31
N THR A 237 -0.20 12.44 -18.45
CA THR A 237 0.01 13.89 -18.59
C THR A 237 0.75 14.47 -17.38
N PHE A 238 0.41 14.03 -16.16
CA PHE A 238 1.11 14.41 -14.94
C PHE A 238 2.59 14.00 -14.98
N ASN A 239 2.89 12.78 -15.38
CA ASN A 239 4.28 12.31 -15.53
C ASN A 239 5.03 13.13 -16.59
N GLN A 240 4.38 13.49 -17.69
CA GLN A 240 4.95 14.36 -18.72
C GLN A 240 5.23 15.78 -18.19
N ILE A 241 4.30 16.38 -17.45
CA ILE A 241 4.50 17.69 -16.80
C ILE A 241 5.74 17.66 -15.91
N LEU A 242 5.85 16.65 -15.03
CA LEU A 242 7.03 16.46 -14.18
C LEU A 242 8.32 16.27 -14.97
N SER A 243 8.25 15.64 -16.15
CA SER A 243 9.42 15.47 -17.03
C SER A 243 9.93 16.77 -17.65
N THR A 244 9.06 17.78 -17.76
CA THR A 244 9.41 19.12 -18.27
C THR A 244 9.75 20.12 -17.16
N PHE A 245 9.67 19.69 -15.89
CA PHE A 245 9.96 20.54 -14.76
C PHE A 245 11.46 20.86 -14.69
N GLU A 246 11.76 22.13 -14.43
CA GLU A 246 13.12 22.64 -14.28
C GLU A 246 13.16 23.75 -13.23
N PHE A 247 14.31 23.85 -12.53
CA PHE A 247 14.63 25.02 -11.73
C PHE A 247 15.29 26.07 -12.61
N ILE A 248 14.92 27.33 -12.41
CA ILE A 248 15.49 28.46 -13.14
C ILE A 248 16.76 28.88 -12.41
N GLU A 249 17.92 28.67 -13.03
CA GLU A 249 19.19 29.18 -12.51
C GLU A 249 19.21 30.71 -12.62
N ASN A 250 19.57 31.38 -11.52
CA ASN A 250 19.85 32.82 -11.47
C ASN A 250 21.33 33.12 -11.64
#